data_AF-A0A2G5BL62-F1
#
_entry.id   AF-A0A2G5BL62-F1
#
_cell.length_a   1.000
_cell.length_b   1.000
_cell.length_c   1.000
_cell.angle_alpha   90.00
_cell.angle_beta   90.00
_cell.angle_gamma   90.00
#
_symmetry.space_group_name_H-M   'P 1'
#
loop_
_entity.id
_entity.type
_entity.pdbx_description
1 polymer ?
#
loop_
_entity_poly.entity_id
_entity_poly.type
_entity_poly.pdbx_seq_one_letter_code
_entity_poly.pdbx_strand_id
1 'polypeptide(L)'
;AKWTAGKSITVEFGQHAVSHSGGHCEFSLSYDGGKTFVVIHQELRYCFVGKKPASITNEVSVFSYTFKLPEDLPSSDKAVFSWTWVNASGNREFYMNCADVSISG
;
A
#
# COMPACT_ATOMS: atom_id res chain seq x y z
N ALA A 1 -9.31 -9.59 -5.53
CA ALA A 1 -8.17 -10.41 -6.04
C ALA A 1 -8.11 -11.76 -5.32
N LYS A 2 -7.34 -12.74 -5.82
CA LYS A 2 -7.07 -14.01 -5.13
C LYS A 2 -5.59 -14.10 -4.77
N TRP A 3 -5.28 -14.24 -3.50
CA TRP A 3 -3.92 -14.27 -2.96
C TRP A 3 -3.65 -15.55 -2.17
N THR A 4 -2.38 -15.88 -1.99
CA THR A 4 -1.94 -17.04 -1.22
C THR A 4 -0.92 -16.57 -0.18
N ALA A 5 -1.10 -16.97 1.08
CA ALA A 5 -0.14 -16.68 2.14
C ALA A 5 1.27 -17.15 1.75
N GLY A 6 2.29 -16.39 2.16
CA GLY A 6 3.68 -16.67 1.79
C GLY A 6 4.05 -16.42 0.32
N LYS A 7 3.12 -16.00 -0.55
CA LYS A 7 3.44 -15.59 -1.93
C LYS A 7 3.60 -14.08 -2.04
N SER A 8 4.38 -13.66 -3.03
CA SER A 8 4.49 -12.24 -3.36
C SER A 8 3.29 -11.77 -4.15
N ILE A 9 2.83 -10.56 -3.84
CA ILE A 9 1.83 -9.84 -4.60
C ILE A 9 2.43 -8.54 -5.13
N THR A 10 1.82 -7.97 -6.15
CA THR A 10 2.16 -6.64 -6.66
C THR A 10 0.94 -5.74 -6.59
N VAL A 11 1.10 -4.57 -5.97
CA VAL A 11 0.10 -3.50 -5.96
C VAL A 11 0.53 -2.45 -6.97
N GLU A 12 -0.35 -2.06 -7.88
CA GLU A 12 -0.07 -1.15 -8.98
C GLU A 12 -0.93 0.11 -8.89
N PHE A 13 -0.33 1.25 -9.28
CA PHE A 13 -0.94 2.57 -9.26
C PHE A 13 -1.04 3.14 -10.67
N GLY A 14 -2.12 3.88 -10.93
CA GLY A 14 -2.32 4.55 -12.21
C GLY A 14 -1.26 5.61 -12.48
N GLN A 15 -0.95 5.85 -13.76
CA GLN A 15 0.12 6.77 -14.19
C GLN A 15 -0.13 8.26 -13.91
N HIS A 16 -1.31 8.62 -13.40
CA HIS A 16 -1.72 10.01 -13.17
C HIS A 16 -1.58 10.47 -11.71
N ALA A 17 -0.85 9.70 -10.88
CA ALA A 17 -0.58 10.10 -9.50
C ALA A 17 0.41 11.27 -9.43
N VAL A 18 0.29 12.07 -8.37
CA VAL A 18 1.28 13.10 -7.99
C VAL A 18 1.98 12.63 -6.73
N SER A 19 3.31 12.75 -6.68
CA SER A 19 4.09 12.11 -5.62
C SER A 19 4.16 12.90 -4.31
N HIS A 20 3.85 14.20 -4.31
CA HIS A 20 3.98 15.06 -3.12
C HIS A 20 5.32 14.89 -2.38
N SER A 21 6.42 14.77 -3.11
CA SER A 21 7.78 14.48 -2.62
C SER A 21 7.92 13.16 -1.84
N GLY A 22 6.92 12.32 -1.94
CA GLY A 22 6.79 11.01 -1.33
C GLY A 22 5.94 11.01 -0.06
N GLY A 23 6.43 10.35 0.98
CA GLY A 23 5.69 10.14 2.22
C GLY A 23 5.68 8.67 2.65
N HIS A 24 4.76 8.33 3.54
CA HIS A 24 4.67 7.00 4.14
C HIS A 24 3.47 6.26 3.58
N CYS A 25 3.71 5.09 2.99
CA CYS A 25 2.64 4.19 2.58
C CYS A 25 2.60 2.97 3.49
N GLU A 26 1.40 2.55 3.87
CA GLU A 26 1.16 1.28 4.51
C GLU A 26 0.22 0.44 3.65
N PHE A 27 0.47 -0.86 3.65
CA PHE A 27 -0.29 -1.88 2.95
C PHE A 27 -0.80 -2.82 4.03
N SER A 28 -2.11 -2.86 4.20
CA SER A 28 -2.75 -3.46 5.38
C SER A 28 -3.86 -4.43 4.99
N LEU A 29 -4.15 -5.35 5.88
CA LEU A 29 -5.29 -6.26 5.77
C LEU A 29 -6.26 -6.07 6.93
N SER A 30 -7.54 -6.25 6.64
CA SER A 30 -8.62 -6.35 7.62
C SER A 30 -9.43 -7.61 7.37
N TYR A 31 -9.71 -8.34 8.45
CA TYR A 31 -10.52 -9.56 8.44
C TYR A 31 -11.90 -9.36 9.11
N ASP A 32 -12.17 -8.17 9.64
CA ASP A 32 -13.37 -7.86 10.41
C ASP A 32 -14.28 -6.83 9.73
N GLY A 33 -14.18 -6.73 8.40
CA GLY A 33 -14.99 -5.83 7.58
C GLY A 33 -14.51 -4.36 7.63
N GLY A 34 -13.22 -4.14 7.84
CA GLY A 34 -12.61 -2.81 7.84
C GLY A 34 -12.70 -2.07 9.18
N LYS A 35 -12.93 -2.77 10.29
CA LYS A 35 -12.94 -2.14 11.63
C LYS A 35 -11.53 -2.03 12.20
N THR A 36 -10.71 -3.05 11.98
CA THR A 36 -9.29 -3.06 12.35
C THR A 36 -8.43 -3.43 11.15
N PHE A 37 -7.23 -2.85 11.09
CA PHE A 37 -6.27 -3.07 10.02
C PHE A 37 -4.91 -3.43 10.61
N VAL A 38 -4.25 -4.42 10.01
CA VAL A 38 -2.90 -4.85 10.36
C VAL A 38 -1.99 -4.60 9.17
N VAL A 39 -0.91 -3.85 9.40
CA VAL A 39 0.10 -3.55 8.37
C VAL A 39 0.89 -4.82 8.03
N ILE A 40 0.95 -5.14 6.75
CA ILE A 40 1.70 -6.28 6.21
C ILE A 40 2.91 -5.86 5.37
N HIS A 41 2.93 -4.62 4.89
CA HIS A 41 4.09 -3.99 4.24
C HIS A 41 4.05 -2.48 4.43
N GLN A 42 5.21 -1.83 4.43
CA GLN A 42 5.32 -0.39 4.57
C GLN A 42 6.45 0.17 3.71
N GLU A 43 6.22 1.37 3.17
CA GLU A 43 7.21 2.15 2.47
C GLU A 43 7.35 3.50 3.17
N LEU A 44 8.44 3.65 3.92
CA LEU A 44 8.64 4.83 4.75
C LEU A 44 9.36 5.93 3.98
N ARG A 45 8.84 7.16 4.10
CA ARG A 45 9.36 8.42 3.54
C ARG A 45 9.34 8.55 2.03
N TYR A 46 9.54 7.47 1.28
CA TYR A 46 9.79 7.54 -0.17
C TYR A 46 8.75 6.81 -1.01
N CYS A 47 7.52 6.66 -0.50
CA CYS A 47 6.43 6.18 -1.33
C CYS A 47 6.32 7.06 -2.59
N PHE A 48 6.12 6.46 -3.77
CA PHE A 48 6.07 7.04 -5.10
C PHE A 48 7.37 7.61 -5.67
N VAL A 49 8.38 7.88 -4.84
CA VAL A 49 9.65 8.50 -5.28
C VAL A 49 10.86 7.56 -5.18
N GLY A 50 10.76 6.48 -4.40
CA GLY A 50 11.77 5.41 -4.25
C GLY A 50 13.08 5.83 -3.57
N LYS A 51 13.36 7.12 -3.48
CA LYS A 51 14.53 7.72 -2.83
C LYS A 51 14.24 9.15 -2.42
N LYS A 52 15.13 9.74 -1.62
CA LYS A 52 15.07 11.16 -1.25
C LYS A 52 15.07 12.06 -2.50
N PRO A 53 14.02 12.88 -2.72
CA PRO A 53 14.03 13.85 -3.80
C PRO A 53 15.07 14.96 -3.56
N ALA A 54 15.61 15.53 -4.65
CA ALA A 54 16.55 16.65 -4.57
C ALA A 54 15.87 17.99 -4.22
N SER A 55 14.58 18.11 -4.52
CA SER A 55 13.73 19.27 -4.23
C SER A 55 12.28 18.81 -4.07
N ILE A 56 11.38 19.73 -3.73
CA ILE A 56 9.94 19.44 -3.72
C ILE A 56 9.49 19.08 -5.13
N THR A 57 8.78 17.97 -5.27
CA THR A 57 8.43 17.36 -6.56
C THR A 57 7.05 16.71 -6.52
N ASN A 58 6.39 16.64 -7.67
CA ASN A 58 5.21 15.79 -7.87
C ASN A 58 5.46 14.66 -8.87
N GLU A 59 6.69 14.50 -9.35
CA GLU A 59 7.07 13.43 -10.24
C GLU A 59 7.06 12.09 -9.50
N VAL A 60 6.39 11.10 -10.08
CA VAL A 60 6.33 9.72 -9.58
C VAL A 60 7.37 8.88 -10.33
N SER A 61 8.16 8.11 -9.59
CA SER A 61 9.15 7.17 -10.14
C SER A 61 8.84 5.72 -9.78
N VAL A 62 7.94 5.48 -8.84
CA VAL A 62 7.51 4.15 -8.40
C VAL A 62 6.00 4.04 -8.53
N PHE A 63 5.54 3.14 -9.40
CA PHE A 63 4.12 2.88 -9.65
C PHE A 63 3.67 1.49 -9.19
N SER A 64 4.59 0.67 -8.70
CA SER A 64 4.27 -0.67 -8.21
C SER A 64 5.11 -1.04 -7.00
N TYR A 65 4.51 -1.83 -6.13
CA TYR A 65 5.16 -2.37 -4.94
C TYR A 65 4.92 -3.86 -4.90
N THR A 66 6.01 -4.61 -4.90
CA THR A 66 5.99 -6.06 -4.78
C THR A 66 6.54 -6.46 -3.43
N PHE A 67 5.75 -7.19 -2.66
CA PHE A 67 6.13 -7.67 -1.33
C PHE A 67 5.53 -9.05 -1.07
N LYS A 68 6.18 -9.80 -0.17
CA LYS A 68 5.76 -11.14 0.23
C LYS A 68 4.70 -11.03 1.32
N LEU A 69 3.57 -11.71 1.15
CA LEU A 69 2.57 -11.85 2.19
C LEU A 69 3.14 -12.70 3.36
N PRO A 70 2.77 -12.40 4.62
CA PRO A 70 3.07 -13.29 5.74
C PRO A 70 2.61 -14.74 5.46
N GLU A 71 3.36 -15.71 5.96
CA GLU A 71 3.07 -17.14 5.71
C GLU A 71 1.92 -17.66 6.56
N ASP A 72 1.60 -16.97 7.66
CA ASP A 72 0.60 -17.31 8.66
C ASP A 72 -0.70 -16.52 8.52
N LEU A 73 -0.92 -15.84 7.39
CA LEU A 73 -2.18 -15.16 7.12
C LEU A 73 -3.33 -16.18 7.09
N PRO A 74 -4.41 -15.97 7.88
CA PRO A 74 -5.54 -16.89 7.87
C PRO A 74 -6.30 -16.79 6.55
N SER A 75 -6.90 -17.92 6.18
CA SER A 75 -7.80 -18.00 5.04
C SER A 75 -9.05 -17.14 5.22
N SER A 76 -9.47 -16.45 4.17
CA SER A 76 -10.71 -15.67 4.14
C SER A 76 -11.18 -15.45 2.72
N ASP A 77 -12.47 -15.62 2.47
CA ASP A 77 -13.11 -15.24 1.20
C ASP A 77 -13.37 -13.74 1.10
N LYS A 78 -13.27 -13.00 2.22
CA LYS A 78 -13.72 -11.61 2.36
C LYS A 78 -12.77 -10.79 3.25
N ALA A 79 -11.49 -10.79 2.93
CA ALA A 79 -10.55 -9.85 3.53
C ALA A 79 -10.59 -8.52 2.77
N VAL A 80 -10.36 -7.42 3.49
CA VAL A 80 -10.20 -6.08 2.90
C VAL A 80 -8.72 -5.75 2.90
N PHE A 81 -8.17 -5.54 1.71
CA PHE A 81 -6.86 -4.94 1.55
C PHE A 81 -7.01 -3.41 1.55
N SER A 82 -6.12 -2.72 2.25
CA SER A 82 -6.05 -1.27 2.27
C SER A 82 -4.64 -0.80 1.94
N TRP A 83 -4.56 0.19 1.05
CA TRP A 83 -3.40 1.05 0.92
C TRP A 83 -3.73 2.39 1.56
N THR A 84 -2.82 2.89 2.40
CA THR A 84 -2.87 4.24 2.95
C THR A 84 -1.61 5.02 2.60
N TRP A 85 -1.71 6.34 2.54
CA TRP A 85 -0.57 7.21 2.28
C TRP A 85 -0.68 8.55 3.00
N VAL A 86 0.36 8.90 3.74
CA VAL A 86 0.56 10.23 4.31
C VAL A 86 1.61 10.96 3.50
N ASN A 87 1.22 12.03 2.82
CA ASN A 87 2.08 12.76 1.90
C ASN A 87 3.18 13.56 2.61
N ALA A 88 4.35 13.68 2.00
CA ALA A 88 5.48 14.40 2.60
C ALA A 88 5.38 15.93 2.47
N SER A 89 4.78 16.43 1.39
CA SER A 89 4.74 17.87 1.07
C SER A 89 3.38 18.31 0.49
N GLY A 90 3.07 19.61 0.61
CA GLY A 90 1.76 20.15 0.26
C GLY A 90 0.83 20.23 1.46
N ASN A 91 -0.47 19.98 1.27
CA ASN A 91 -1.43 19.94 2.37
C ASN A 91 -1.17 18.73 3.28
N ARG A 92 -1.79 18.70 4.46
CA ARG A 92 -1.69 17.55 5.37
C ARG A 92 -2.78 16.57 4.98
N GLU A 93 -2.44 15.62 4.13
CA GLU A 93 -3.40 14.73 3.48
C GLU A 93 -3.17 13.27 3.91
N PHE A 94 -4.27 12.54 4.02
CA PHE A 94 -4.28 11.12 4.30
C PHE A 94 -5.12 10.45 3.20
N TYR A 95 -4.46 9.71 2.32
CA TYR A 95 -5.11 8.98 1.23
C TYR A 95 -5.36 7.54 1.65
N MET A 96 -6.46 6.97 1.17
CA MET A 96 -6.79 5.56 1.38
C MET A 96 -7.52 5.00 0.17
N ASN A 97 -7.17 3.79 -0.25
CA ASN A 97 -7.97 2.99 -1.17
C ASN A 97 -8.06 1.54 -0.66
N CYS A 98 -9.19 0.90 -0.93
CA CYS A 98 -9.48 -0.46 -0.47
C CYS A 98 -9.82 -1.38 -1.65
N ALA A 99 -9.51 -2.66 -1.51
CA ALA A 99 -9.91 -3.70 -2.45
C ALA A 99 -10.33 -4.97 -1.71
N ASP A 100 -11.37 -5.63 -2.22
CA ASP A 100 -11.78 -6.95 -1.74
C ASP A 100 -10.80 -8.01 -2.22
N VAL A 101 -10.31 -8.82 -1.27
CA VAL A 101 -9.37 -9.90 -1.53
C VAL A 101 -9.82 -11.19 -0.85
N SER A 102 -9.61 -12.29 -1.56
CA SER A 102 -9.68 -13.63 -0.98
C SER A 102 -8.25 -14.12 -0.77
N ILE A 103 -8.00 -14.73 0.38
CA ILE A 103 -6.70 -15.20 0.81
C ILE A 103 -6.82 -16.68 1.15
N SER A 104 -5.93 -17.48 0.57
CA SER A 104 -5.73 -18.89 0.93
C SER A 104 -4.41 -19.02 1.68
N GLY A 105 -4.48 -19.43 2.95
CA GLY A 105 -3.35 -19.49 3.88
C GLY A 105 -3.75 -20.14 5.18
#